data_AF-F4WUX0-F1
#
_entry.id   AF-F4WUX0-F1
#
_cell.length_a   1.000
_cell.length_b   1.000
_cell.length_c   1.000
_cell.angle_alpha   90.00
_cell.angle_beta   90.00
_cell.angle_gamma   90.00
#
_symmetry.space_group_name_H-M   'P 1'
#
loop_
_entity.id
_entity.type
_entity.pdbx_description
1 polymer ?
#
loop_
_entity_poly.entity_id
_entity_poly.type
_entity_poly.pdbx_seq_one_letter_code
_entity_poly.pdbx_strand_id
1 'polypeptide(L)'
;MFQLRTFADVYMNIVNPDDVALDSIELTFKDQYMGRSEMWRLKNSLVNTCVYINKKIEFCGGSIRCQVYEMWSQGDRVACGVITDDTKVVFRSSTSMVYLFIQMSTEMWDFDIHGDLYFEKAVNGFLADLFQKWKRNGSNHEVTIVLFSRTFYNATSLEEFPNYMRECLQHDYRGRFYEDFYRVAVQNERFEDWSNILVQLRKLFTDYQKIVLEYHQKPGINMPKAVNSTAAQGNFLEVLNMSLNVFEKHYLDRSFDRTGQLSVVITPGVGVFEVDRELTNVTKQRIIDNGVGSDLVCVGEQPLHAVPLLKFHNKDSSINAPDDYSMPHWINLSFYSTNKKIPYSTFIPRIKLPQKISKHLTDNDKLHCKTRLLQEDPRECLHNTLFDYDAYDAQVFQLPTVHTSSICNVEI
;
A
#
# COMPACT_ATOMS: atom_id res chain seq x y z
N MET A 1 -7.65 -23.78 32.83
CA MET A 1 -7.30 -24.60 31.65
C MET A 1 -7.71 -26.07 31.82
N PHE A 2 -7.57 -26.69 33.00
CA PHE A 2 -7.83 -28.14 33.13
C PHE A 2 -9.05 -28.56 33.98
N GLN A 3 -9.80 -27.61 34.58
CA GLN A 3 -11.02 -27.89 35.37
C GLN A 3 -10.89 -29.04 36.41
N LEU A 4 -9.66 -29.29 36.89
CA LEU A 4 -9.40 -30.31 37.90
C LEU A 4 -9.87 -29.82 39.27
N ARG A 5 -10.33 -30.75 40.12
CA ARG A 5 -10.68 -30.43 41.51
C ARG A 5 -9.43 -29.97 42.26
N THR A 6 -9.56 -28.88 43.01
CA THR A 6 -8.52 -28.43 43.94
C THR A 6 -8.24 -29.53 44.96
N PHE A 7 -6.96 -29.80 45.22
CA PHE A 7 -6.47 -30.85 46.13
C PHE A 7 -6.78 -32.30 45.71
N ALA A 8 -7.07 -32.56 44.44
CA ALA A 8 -7.13 -33.93 43.93
C ALA A 8 -5.74 -34.45 43.59
N ASP A 9 -5.48 -35.72 43.90
CA ASP A 9 -4.27 -36.41 43.47
C ASP A 9 -4.29 -36.59 41.95
N VAL A 10 -3.20 -36.18 41.31
CA VAL A 10 -3.04 -36.23 39.85
C VAL A 10 -1.73 -36.91 39.50
N TYR A 11 -1.77 -37.78 38.49
CA TYR A 11 -0.58 -38.36 37.91
C TYR A 11 0.00 -37.38 36.89
N MET A 12 1.23 -36.92 37.13
CA MET A 12 1.95 -36.02 36.24
C MET A 12 3.04 -36.77 35.47
N ASN A 13 3.08 -36.60 34.15
CA ASN A 13 4.18 -37.08 33.33
C ASN A 13 5.23 -35.97 33.23
N ILE A 14 6.48 -36.30 33.56
CA ILE A 14 7.61 -35.40 33.38
C ILE A 14 8.00 -35.49 31.90
N VAL A 15 8.05 -34.33 31.23
CA VAL A 15 8.47 -34.20 29.84
C VAL A 15 9.81 -33.48 29.81
N ASN A 16 10.70 -33.88 28.90
CA ASN A 16 11.97 -33.18 28.74
C ASN A 16 11.73 -31.77 28.17
N PRO A 17 12.41 -30.73 28.66
CA PRO A 17 12.27 -29.37 28.15
C PRO A 17 12.56 -29.24 26.65
N ASP A 18 13.51 -30.03 26.15
CA ASP A 18 13.94 -29.99 24.74
C ASP A 18 12.82 -30.45 23.78
N ASP A 19 11.97 -31.37 24.22
CA ASP A 19 10.84 -31.89 23.41
C ASP A 19 9.70 -30.86 23.31
N VAL A 20 9.67 -29.85 24.19
CA VAL A 20 8.60 -28.84 24.28
C VAL A 20 9.15 -27.42 24.09
N ALA A 21 10.33 -27.31 23.49
CA ALA A 21 10.94 -26.03 23.16
C ALA A 21 10.09 -25.30 22.11
N LEU A 22 9.89 -24.00 22.34
CA LEU A 22 9.22 -23.12 21.38
C LEU A 22 10.20 -22.61 20.32
N ASP A 23 9.76 -22.46 19.08
CA ASP A 23 10.57 -21.81 18.05
C ASP A 23 10.41 -20.30 18.12
N SER A 24 9.17 -19.86 18.30
CA SER A 24 8.85 -18.44 18.47
C SER A 24 7.67 -18.19 19.38
N ILE A 25 7.72 -17.05 20.06
CA ILE A 25 6.67 -16.56 20.96
C ILE A 25 6.37 -15.12 20.64
N GLU A 26 5.08 -14.80 20.58
CA GLU A 26 4.59 -13.44 20.42
C GLU A 26 4.06 -12.92 21.75
N LEU A 27 4.69 -11.84 22.22
CA LEU A 27 4.31 -11.11 23.43
C LEU A 27 3.65 -9.80 23.03
N THR A 28 2.45 -9.59 23.54
CA THR A 28 1.70 -8.34 23.37
C THR A 28 1.77 -7.50 24.64
N PHE A 29 1.80 -6.19 24.49
CA PHE A 29 1.69 -5.26 25.61
C PHE A 29 0.84 -4.05 25.21
N LYS A 30 0.25 -3.40 26.21
CA LYS A 30 -0.76 -2.36 26.02
C LYS A 30 -0.55 -1.23 27.02
N ASP A 31 -0.75 0.01 26.56
CA ASP A 31 -0.71 1.25 27.34
C ASP A 31 0.59 1.41 28.16
N GLN A 32 1.72 1.00 27.58
CA GLN A 32 3.04 1.14 28.21
C GLN A 32 4.13 1.34 27.15
N TYR A 33 5.12 2.16 27.50
CA TYR A 33 6.37 2.30 26.77
C TYR A 33 7.35 1.21 27.21
N MET A 34 8.05 0.62 26.24
CA MET A 34 9.06 -0.39 26.45
C MET A 34 10.18 -0.17 25.43
N GLY A 35 11.40 0.06 25.93
CA GLY A 35 12.58 0.20 25.09
C GLY A 35 13.15 -1.15 24.64
N ARG A 36 13.93 -1.16 23.56
CA ARG A 36 14.62 -2.38 23.08
C ARG A 36 15.55 -2.99 24.13
N SER A 37 16.16 -2.17 24.99
CA SER A 37 16.97 -2.64 26.12
C SER A 37 16.15 -3.40 27.17
N GLU A 38 14.93 -2.97 27.42
CA GLU A 38 14.01 -3.65 28.34
C GLU A 38 13.47 -4.93 27.72
N MET A 39 13.20 -4.93 26.40
CA MET A 39 12.81 -6.12 25.64
C MET A 39 13.88 -7.21 25.74
N TRP A 40 15.15 -6.83 25.61
CA TRP A 40 16.28 -7.74 25.76
C TRP A 40 16.39 -8.29 27.19
N ARG A 41 16.24 -7.44 28.21
CA ARG A 41 16.24 -7.88 29.62
C ARG A 41 15.08 -8.82 29.93
N LEU A 42 13.90 -8.51 29.40
CA LEU A 42 12.71 -9.36 29.55
C LEU A 42 12.94 -10.71 28.87
N LYS A 43 13.47 -10.74 27.64
CA LYS A 43 13.85 -11.99 26.96
C LYS A 43 14.76 -12.84 27.84
N ASN A 44 15.84 -12.26 28.36
CA ASN A 44 16.80 -13.00 29.18
C ASN A 44 16.18 -13.52 30.49
N SER A 45 15.24 -12.77 31.08
CA SER A 45 14.53 -13.23 32.27
C SER A 45 13.55 -14.37 32.02
N LEU A 46 13.12 -14.56 30.76
CA LEU A 46 12.17 -15.60 30.36
C LEU A 46 12.85 -16.90 29.95
N VAL A 47 14.17 -16.93 29.81
CA VAL A 47 14.93 -18.14 29.49
C VAL A 47 14.72 -19.19 30.58
N ASN A 48 14.52 -20.44 30.15
CA ASN A 48 14.19 -21.61 30.96
C ASN A 48 12.89 -21.48 31.76
N THR A 49 11.90 -20.75 31.24
CA THR A 49 10.57 -20.63 31.85
C THR A 49 9.47 -21.24 30.99
N CYS A 50 8.47 -21.83 31.65
CA CYS A 50 7.28 -22.37 30.97
C CYS A 50 6.23 -21.28 30.75
N VAL A 51 5.67 -21.24 29.55
CA VAL A 51 4.65 -20.27 29.12
C VAL A 51 3.44 -20.99 28.55
N TYR A 52 2.29 -20.33 28.66
CA TYR A 52 1.03 -20.82 28.13
C TYR A 52 0.25 -19.64 27.53
N ILE A 53 -0.72 -19.94 26.67
CA ILE A 53 -1.50 -18.90 25.98
C ILE A 53 -2.22 -17.99 26.98
N ASN A 54 -2.20 -16.68 26.74
CA ASN A 54 -2.75 -15.66 27.63
C ASN A 54 -2.10 -15.59 29.03
N LYS A 55 -0.91 -16.21 29.23
CA LYS A 55 -0.13 -15.97 30.44
C LYS A 55 0.24 -14.49 30.53
N LYS A 56 -0.04 -13.88 31.68
CA LYS A 56 0.44 -12.55 32.03
C LYS A 56 1.84 -12.69 32.62
N ILE A 57 2.77 -11.94 32.05
CA ILE A 57 4.17 -11.90 32.45
C ILE A 57 4.41 -10.51 33.04
N GLU A 58 4.94 -10.49 34.27
CA GLU A 58 5.30 -9.27 34.97
C GLU A 58 6.81 -9.26 35.22
N PHE A 59 7.43 -8.12 34.97
CA PHE A 59 8.87 -7.93 35.14
C PHE A 59 9.15 -6.61 35.89
N CYS A 60 10.26 -6.57 36.64
CA CYS A 60 10.67 -5.43 37.48
C CYS A 60 9.57 -4.93 38.42
N GLY A 61 8.98 -5.81 39.24
CA GLY A 61 7.99 -5.39 40.25
C GLY A 61 6.67 -4.86 39.68
N GLY A 62 6.30 -5.30 38.46
CA GLY A 62 5.03 -4.95 37.82
C GLY A 62 5.10 -3.72 36.90
N SER A 63 6.27 -3.09 36.75
CA SER A 63 6.44 -1.96 35.84
C SER A 63 6.26 -2.34 34.37
N ILE A 64 6.67 -3.55 33.98
CA ILE A 64 6.50 -4.08 32.63
C ILE A 64 5.52 -5.24 32.68
N ARG A 65 4.42 -5.13 31.95
CA ARG A 65 3.38 -6.15 31.86
C ARG A 65 3.21 -6.59 30.41
N CYS A 66 3.36 -7.88 30.16
CA CYS A 66 3.20 -8.48 28.84
C CYS A 66 2.21 -9.64 28.90
N GLN A 67 1.56 -9.93 27.79
CA GLN A 67 0.66 -11.07 27.64
C GLN A 67 1.12 -11.93 26.46
N VAL A 68 1.19 -13.24 26.68
CA VAL A 68 1.45 -14.20 25.60
C VAL A 68 0.25 -14.26 24.66
N TYR A 69 0.46 -13.91 23.40
CA TYR A 69 -0.58 -13.91 22.37
C TYR A 69 -0.57 -15.21 21.57
N GLU A 70 0.54 -15.52 20.91
CA GLU A 70 0.72 -16.72 20.11
C GLU A 70 2.08 -17.36 20.36
N MET A 71 2.15 -18.68 20.18
CA MET A 71 3.35 -19.48 20.31
C MET A 71 3.38 -20.50 19.19
N TRP A 72 4.57 -20.74 18.67
CA TRP A 72 4.80 -21.63 17.55
C TRP A 72 5.94 -22.60 17.86
N SER A 73 5.77 -23.86 17.48
CA SER A 73 6.78 -24.90 17.54
C SER A 73 6.66 -25.78 16.30
N GLN A 74 7.76 -26.01 15.60
CA GLN A 74 7.87 -26.79 14.36
C GLN A 74 6.86 -26.39 13.27
N GLY A 75 6.48 -25.12 13.23
CA GLY A 75 5.49 -24.58 12.29
C GLY A 75 4.03 -24.67 12.74
N ASP A 76 3.74 -25.33 13.85
CA ASP A 76 2.39 -25.45 14.40
C ASP A 76 2.15 -24.51 15.58
N ARG A 77 0.90 -24.08 15.74
CA ARG A 77 0.47 -23.24 16.88
C ARG A 77 0.27 -24.11 18.10
N VAL A 78 0.99 -23.79 19.18
CA VAL A 78 0.94 -24.54 20.44
C VAL A 78 0.32 -23.73 21.57
N ALA A 79 -0.32 -24.42 22.53
CA ALA A 79 -1.00 -23.78 23.66
C ALA A 79 -0.10 -23.55 24.88
N CYS A 80 1.00 -24.30 24.98
CA CYS A 80 2.02 -24.20 26.02
C CYS A 80 3.37 -24.66 25.48
N GLY A 81 4.44 -24.22 26.14
CA GLY A 81 5.80 -24.66 25.84
C GLY A 81 6.84 -24.02 26.75
N VAL A 82 8.10 -24.37 26.53
CA VAL A 82 9.25 -23.85 27.28
C VAL A 82 10.04 -22.88 26.42
N ILE A 83 10.46 -21.77 27.03
CA ILE A 83 11.37 -20.80 26.41
C ILE A 83 12.81 -21.23 26.71
N THR A 84 13.52 -21.73 25.70
CA THR A 84 14.97 -21.92 25.64
C THR A 84 15.69 -20.67 25.06
N ASP A 85 17.03 -20.67 25.09
CA ASP A 85 17.86 -19.57 24.55
C ASP A 85 17.66 -19.32 23.05
N ASP A 86 17.36 -20.38 22.30
CA ASP A 86 17.19 -20.35 20.84
C ASP A 86 15.82 -19.80 20.40
N THR A 87 14.88 -19.66 21.34
CA THR A 87 13.54 -19.16 21.03
C THR A 87 13.55 -17.70 20.54
N LYS A 88 12.77 -17.45 19.48
CA LYS A 88 12.59 -16.10 18.95
C LYS A 88 11.41 -15.41 19.63
N VAL A 89 11.70 -14.38 20.42
CA VAL A 89 10.68 -13.56 21.07
C VAL A 89 10.33 -12.37 20.18
N VAL A 90 9.06 -12.28 19.77
CA VAL A 90 8.48 -11.19 18.99
C VAL A 90 7.64 -10.32 19.92
N PHE A 91 7.98 -9.04 20.03
CA PHE A 91 7.21 -8.07 20.80
C PHE A 91 6.27 -7.30 19.89
N ARG A 92 4.98 -7.26 20.21
CA ARG A 92 3.97 -6.45 19.51
C ARG A 92 3.27 -5.50 20.46
N SER A 93 3.18 -4.23 20.07
CA SER A 93 2.42 -3.24 20.83
C SER A 93 0.98 -3.19 20.35
N SER A 94 0.05 -3.27 21.31
CA SER A 94 -1.36 -2.96 21.10
C SER A 94 -1.66 -1.46 21.21
N THR A 95 -0.63 -0.65 21.51
CA THR A 95 -0.69 0.82 21.54
C THR A 95 0.44 1.41 20.71
N SER A 96 0.06 1.95 19.55
CA SER A 96 1.00 2.43 18.53
C SER A 96 0.53 3.76 17.98
N MET A 97 1.50 4.57 17.56
CA MET A 97 1.28 5.76 16.74
C MET A 97 1.15 5.31 15.29
N VAL A 98 -0.03 5.50 14.71
CA VAL A 98 -0.39 5.04 13.36
C VAL A 98 -0.67 6.25 12.48
N TYR A 99 0.12 6.40 11.43
CA TYR A 99 -0.16 7.35 10.36
C TYR A 99 -0.91 6.63 9.24
N LEU A 100 -2.12 7.09 8.93
CA LEU A 100 -2.91 6.63 7.80
C LEU A 100 -2.89 7.71 6.71
N PHE A 101 -2.24 7.41 5.60
CA PHE A 101 -2.21 8.28 4.44
C PHE A 101 -3.19 7.76 3.39
N ILE A 102 -4.13 8.59 2.95
CA ILE A 102 -5.09 8.23 1.92
C ILE A 102 -4.76 9.02 0.66
N GLN A 103 -4.35 8.30 -0.39
CA GLN A 103 -4.04 8.90 -1.68
C GLN A 103 -5.31 9.29 -2.41
N MET A 104 -5.43 10.56 -2.77
CA MET A 104 -6.55 11.14 -3.50
C MET A 104 -6.18 11.36 -4.97
N SER A 105 -6.11 10.27 -5.74
CA SER A 105 -5.82 10.30 -7.18
C SER A 105 -7.10 10.22 -8.03
N THR A 106 -7.00 10.44 -9.35
CA THR A 106 -8.15 10.41 -10.27
C THR A 106 -8.99 9.14 -10.17
N GLU A 107 -8.36 8.00 -9.91
CA GLU A 107 -9.01 6.69 -9.79
C GLU A 107 -9.91 6.61 -8.56
N MET A 108 -9.73 7.45 -7.54
CA MET A 108 -10.54 7.44 -6.33
C MET A 108 -12.03 7.76 -6.59
N TRP A 109 -12.30 8.50 -7.68
CA TRP A 109 -13.65 8.85 -8.16
C TRP A 109 -14.18 7.86 -9.22
N ASP A 110 -13.42 6.83 -9.56
CA ASP A 110 -13.87 5.80 -10.48
C ASP A 110 -14.61 4.67 -9.75
N PHE A 111 -15.45 3.95 -10.51
CA PHE A 111 -16.14 2.77 -10.04
C PHE A 111 -15.25 1.52 -10.14
N ASP A 112 -15.31 0.68 -9.11
CA ASP A 112 -14.71 -0.64 -9.09
C ASP A 112 -15.57 -1.67 -9.84
N ILE A 113 -15.03 -2.88 -10.04
CA ILE A 113 -15.72 -4.01 -10.68
C ILE A 113 -17.05 -4.40 -10.01
N HIS A 114 -17.19 -4.08 -8.72
CA HIS A 114 -18.41 -4.33 -7.95
C HIS A 114 -19.44 -3.21 -8.06
N GLY A 115 -19.12 -2.11 -8.75
CA GLY A 115 -19.98 -0.93 -8.87
C GLY A 115 -19.91 0.05 -7.71
N ASP A 116 -19.03 -0.19 -6.73
CA ASP A 116 -18.77 0.73 -5.62
C ASP A 116 -17.64 1.72 -6.03
N LEU A 117 -17.67 2.97 -5.56
CA LEU A 117 -16.55 3.90 -5.78
C LEU A 117 -15.30 3.41 -5.04
N TYR A 118 -14.11 3.63 -5.61
CA TYR A 118 -12.85 3.28 -4.94
C TYR A 118 -12.72 3.93 -3.56
N PHE A 119 -13.18 5.17 -3.42
CA PHE A 119 -13.23 5.85 -2.13
C PHE A 119 -14.11 5.13 -1.11
N GLU A 120 -15.31 4.71 -1.52
CA GLU A 120 -16.22 4.01 -0.63
C GLU A 120 -15.68 2.64 -0.23
N LYS A 121 -15.02 1.94 -1.16
CA LYS A 121 -14.32 0.68 -0.89
C LYS A 121 -13.18 0.88 0.12
N ALA A 122 -12.41 1.96 0.02
CA ALA A 122 -11.34 2.29 0.94
C ALA A 122 -11.87 2.66 2.35
N VAL A 123 -12.86 3.55 2.43
CA VAL A 123 -13.34 4.10 3.70
C VAL A 123 -14.39 3.20 4.36
N ASN A 124 -15.44 2.83 3.64
CA ASN A 124 -16.53 2.01 4.20
C ASN A 124 -16.18 0.52 4.23
N GLY A 125 -15.23 0.07 3.39
CA GLY A 125 -14.70 -1.30 3.43
C GLY A 125 -13.48 -1.39 4.33
N PHE A 126 -12.32 -1.04 3.80
CA PHE A 126 -11.03 -1.29 4.46
C PHE A 126 -10.92 -0.61 5.84
N LEU A 127 -11.15 0.69 5.94
CA LEU A 127 -11.01 1.40 7.23
C LEU A 127 -12.03 0.92 8.26
N ALA A 128 -13.28 0.65 7.85
CA ALA A 128 -14.30 0.12 8.74
C ALA A 128 -13.90 -1.27 9.30
N ASP A 129 -13.44 -2.17 8.43
CA ASP A 129 -12.95 -3.50 8.82
C ASP A 129 -11.72 -3.40 9.74
N LEU A 130 -10.81 -2.46 9.46
CA LEU A 130 -9.62 -2.19 10.27
C LEU A 130 -10.00 -1.74 11.68
N PHE A 131 -10.87 -0.74 11.81
CA PHE A 131 -11.33 -0.23 13.10
C PHE A 131 -12.12 -1.28 13.89
N GLN A 132 -12.92 -2.11 13.21
CA GLN A 132 -13.62 -3.23 13.86
C GLN A 132 -12.63 -4.27 14.42
N LYS A 133 -11.56 -4.58 13.70
CA LYS A 133 -10.49 -5.48 14.18
C LYS A 133 -9.75 -4.88 15.36
N TRP A 134 -9.43 -3.59 15.35
CA TRP A 134 -8.81 -2.90 16.49
C TRP A 134 -9.70 -2.94 17.73
N LYS A 135 -11.01 -2.70 17.57
CA LYS A 135 -11.99 -2.81 18.66
C LYS A 135 -12.06 -4.22 19.22
N ARG A 136 -12.11 -5.25 18.36
CA ARG A 136 -12.13 -6.66 18.76
C ARG A 136 -10.86 -7.07 19.52
N ASN A 137 -9.71 -6.57 19.11
CA ASN A 137 -8.42 -6.86 19.74
C ASN A 137 -8.15 -5.96 20.96
N GLY A 138 -9.01 -4.99 21.25
CA GLY A 138 -8.85 -4.04 22.35
C GLY A 138 -7.61 -3.14 22.19
N SER A 139 -7.21 -2.87 20.95
CA SER A 139 -6.03 -2.04 20.64
C SER A 139 -6.36 -0.55 20.77
N ASN A 140 -5.42 0.24 21.31
CA ASN A 140 -5.59 1.67 21.56
C ASN A 140 -4.51 2.45 20.80
N HIS A 141 -4.77 2.71 19.53
CA HIS A 141 -3.85 3.41 18.65
C HIS A 141 -4.13 4.92 18.65
N GLU A 142 -3.07 5.70 18.58
CA GLU A 142 -3.16 7.12 18.24
C GLU A 142 -3.06 7.24 16.73
N VAL A 143 -4.07 7.81 16.11
CA VAL A 143 -4.18 7.83 14.66
C VAL A 143 -4.13 9.24 14.13
N THR A 144 -3.33 9.44 13.10
CA THR A 144 -3.33 10.64 12.28
C THR A 144 -3.72 10.25 10.86
N ILE A 145 -4.80 10.84 10.34
CA ILE A 145 -5.31 10.58 8.99
C ILE A 145 -5.01 11.79 8.11
N VAL A 146 -4.24 11.57 7.03
CA VAL A 146 -3.87 12.63 6.09
C VAL A 146 -4.31 12.23 4.69
N LEU A 147 -5.12 13.08 4.06
CA LEU A 147 -5.46 12.99 2.65
C LEU A 147 -4.39 13.71 1.85
N PHE A 148 -3.87 13.08 0.81
CA PHE A 148 -2.83 13.68 -0.01
C PHE A 148 -3.11 13.51 -1.50
N SER A 149 -2.80 14.52 -2.29
CA SER A 149 -2.91 14.48 -3.76
C SER A 149 -1.82 15.32 -4.40
N ARG A 150 -1.58 15.06 -5.69
CA ARG A 150 -0.77 15.91 -6.56
C ARG A 150 -1.67 16.46 -7.65
N THR A 151 -1.60 17.76 -7.92
CA THR A 151 -2.29 18.40 -9.04
C THR A 151 -1.29 18.81 -10.10
N PHE A 152 -1.63 18.57 -11.35
CA PHE A 152 -0.90 19.06 -12.51
C PHE A 152 -1.63 20.25 -13.11
N TYR A 153 -0.86 21.25 -13.51
CA TYR A 153 -1.37 22.40 -14.24
C TYR A 153 -0.99 22.30 -15.71
N ASN A 154 -1.97 22.46 -16.59
CA ASN A 154 -1.71 22.50 -18.02
C ASN A 154 -1.25 23.89 -18.45
N ALA A 155 0.06 24.15 -18.30
CA ALA A 155 0.71 25.40 -18.68
C ALA A 155 2.03 25.12 -19.39
N THR A 156 2.38 25.98 -20.34
CA THR A 156 3.63 25.88 -21.10
C THR A 156 4.75 26.73 -20.54
N SER A 157 4.42 27.79 -19.80
CA SER A 157 5.38 28.75 -19.25
C SER A 157 5.05 29.14 -17.82
N LEU A 158 6.09 29.53 -17.06
CA LEU A 158 5.95 30.08 -15.70
C LEU A 158 5.19 31.42 -15.67
N GLU A 159 5.09 32.10 -16.82
CA GLU A 159 4.48 33.42 -16.96
C GLU A 159 2.95 33.38 -16.93
N GLU A 160 2.36 32.25 -17.33
CA GLU A 160 0.93 31.98 -17.23
C GLU A 160 0.44 31.91 -15.78
N PHE A 161 1.37 31.74 -14.84
CA PHE A 161 1.07 31.65 -13.42
C PHE A 161 1.25 33.00 -12.71
N PRO A 162 0.33 33.35 -11.79
CA PRO A 162 0.50 34.49 -10.91
C PRO A 162 1.80 34.40 -10.09
N ASN A 163 2.43 35.55 -9.84
CA ASN A 163 3.71 35.64 -9.14
C ASN A 163 3.72 34.92 -7.78
N TYR A 164 2.61 34.96 -7.03
CA TYR A 164 2.52 34.34 -5.71
C TYR A 164 2.59 32.81 -5.74
N MET A 165 2.31 32.18 -6.89
CA MET A 165 2.25 30.72 -7.02
C MET A 165 3.58 30.13 -7.51
N ARG A 166 4.44 30.96 -8.12
CA ARG A 166 5.70 30.50 -8.72
C ARG A 166 6.66 29.86 -7.71
N GLU A 167 6.56 30.22 -6.42
CA GLU A 167 7.36 29.62 -5.35
C GLU A 167 6.87 28.22 -4.93
N CYS A 168 5.58 27.91 -5.11
CA CYS A 168 4.98 26.64 -4.70
C CYS A 168 5.03 25.57 -5.79
N LEU A 169 5.17 25.98 -7.06
CA LEU A 169 5.16 25.08 -8.21
C LEU A 169 6.46 24.29 -8.31
N GLN A 170 6.33 22.99 -8.52
CA GLN A 170 7.44 22.10 -8.82
C GLN A 170 7.38 21.66 -10.29
N HIS A 171 8.53 21.23 -10.83
CA HIS A 171 8.64 20.74 -12.19
C HIS A 171 8.81 19.23 -12.21
N ASP A 172 7.97 18.58 -13.00
CA ASP A 172 8.06 17.17 -13.29
C ASP A 172 9.23 16.87 -14.25
N TYR A 173 9.64 15.61 -14.35
CA TYR A 173 10.68 15.17 -15.29
C TYR A 173 10.29 15.42 -16.77
N ARG A 174 8.99 15.56 -17.04
CA ARG A 174 8.44 15.92 -18.36
C ARG A 174 8.27 17.43 -18.58
N GLY A 175 8.73 18.27 -17.64
CA GLY A 175 8.55 19.72 -17.70
C GLY A 175 7.12 20.20 -17.41
N ARG A 176 6.28 19.35 -16.79
CA ARG A 176 4.93 19.74 -16.35
C ARG A 176 4.99 20.39 -14.96
N PHE A 177 4.18 21.41 -14.73
CA PHE A 177 4.08 22.05 -13.41
C PHE A 177 3.11 21.28 -12.51
N TYR A 178 3.51 21.01 -11.28
CA TYR A 178 2.64 20.37 -10.29
C TYR A 178 2.76 21.00 -8.90
N GLU A 179 1.72 20.78 -8.09
CA GLU A 179 1.66 21.17 -6.68
C GLU A 179 1.13 19.99 -5.84
N ASP A 180 1.73 19.78 -4.67
CA ASP A 180 1.34 18.70 -3.75
C ASP A 180 0.45 19.25 -2.63
N PHE A 181 -0.72 18.65 -2.47
CA PHE A 181 -1.72 19.04 -1.48
C PHE A 181 -1.82 18.01 -0.36
N TYR A 182 -1.69 18.47 0.88
CA TYR A 182 -1.85 17.66 2.09
C TYR A 182 -2.95 18.24 2.97
N ARG A 183 -3.94 17.42 3.30
CA ARG A 183 -5.05 17.80 4.19
C ARG A 183 -5.14 16.82 5.34
N VAL A 184 -4.89 17.30 6.55
CA VAL A 184 -5.05 16.51 7.77
C VAL A 184 -6.54 16.43 8.10
N ALA A 185 -7.08 15.22 8.15
CA ALA A 185 -8.48 14.97 8.53
C ALA A 185 -8.61 14.71 10.03
N VAL A 186 -7.64 14.02 10.63
CA VAL A 186 -7.57 13.70 12.05
C VAL A 186 -6.11 13.81 12.50
N GLN A 187 -5.86 14.41 13.65
CA GLN A 187 -4.51 14.61 14.17
C GLN A 187 -4.41 14.10 15.60
N ASN A 188 -3.58 13.08 15.83
CA ASN A 188 -3.21 12.57 17.15
C ASN A 188 -4.40 12.24 18.07
N GLU A 189 -5.47 11.69 17.51
CA GLU A 189 -6.67 11.33 18.27
C GLU A 189 -6.68 9.85 18.63
N ARG A 190 -7.32 9.53 19.77
CA ARG A 190 -7.57 8.17 20.25
C ARG A 190 -9.07 7.98 20.45
N PHE A 191 -9.72 7.21 19.57
CA PHE A 191 -11.14 6.90 19.67
C PHE A 191 -11.39 5.41 19.89
N GLU A 192 -12.38 5.08 20.72
CA GLU A 192 -12.92 3.71 20.83
C GLU A 192 -13.89 3.39 19.68
N ASP A 193 -14.58 4.41 19.16
CA ASP A 193 -15.48 4.30 18.00
C ASP A 193 -15.09 5.30 16.91
N TRP A 194 -14.62 4.75 15.78
CA TRP A 194 -14.17 5.49 14.61
C TRP A 194 -15.29 5.82 13.61
N SER A 195 -16.53 5.40 13.90
CA SER A 195 -17.67 5.57 12.99
C SER A 195 -17.91 7.04 12.59
N ASN A 196 -17.73 7.97 13.53
CA ASN A 196 -17.89 9.41 13.28
C ASN A 196 -16.83 9.96 12.31
N ILE A 197 -15.60 9.45 12.38
CA ILE A 197 -14.51 9.84 11.49
C ILE A 197 -14.81 9.39 10.05
N LEU A 198 -15.39 8.20 9.86
CA LEU A 198 -15.82 7.74 8.54
C LEU A 198 -16.87 8.69 7.92
N VAL A 199 -17.81 9.21 8.72
CA VAL A 199 -18.79 10.21 8.26
C VAL A 199 -18.10 11.51 7.86
N GLN A 200 -17.12 11.97 8.66
CA GLN A 200 -16.36 13.18 8.36
C GLN A 200 -15.53 13.02 7.08
N LEU A 201 -14.86 11.89 6.89
CA LEU A 201 -14.10 11.58 5.68
C LEU A 201 -14.99 11.60 4.43
N ARG A 202 -16.23 11.09 4.51
CA ARG A 202 -17.18 11.18 3.39
C ARG A 202 -17.54 12.62 3.05
N LYS A 203 -17.81 13.46 4.06
CA LYS A 203 -18.08 14.89 3.82
C LYS A 203 -16.87 15.59 3.20
N LEU A 204 -15.68 15.29 3.72
CA LEU A 204 -14.42 15.83 3.20
C LEU A 204 -14.21 15.43 1.74
N PHE A 205 -14.49 14.19 1.36
CA PHE A 205 -14.34 13.68 0.00
C PHE A 205 -15.19 14.43 -1.03
N THR A 206 -16.46 14.69 -0.71
CA THR A 206 -17.39 15.41 -1.61
C THR A 206 -16.86 16.78 -1.99
N ASP A 207 -16.25 17.49 -1.04
CA ASP A 207 -15.73 18.84 -1.25
C ASP A 207 -14.26 18.85 -1.68
N TYR A 208 -13.51 17.75 -1.46
CA TYR A 208 -12.06 17.70 -1.67
C TYR A 208 -11.66 18.05 -3.10
N GLN A 209 -12.35 17.49 -4.10
CA GLN A 209 -12.03 17.73 -5.50
C GLN A 209 -12.15 19.22 -5.86
N LYS A 210 -13.19 19.89 -5.38
CA LYS A 210 -13.40 21.32 -5.62
C LYS A 210 -12.35 22.15 -4.88
N ILE A 211 -12.13 21.85 -3.60
CA ILE A 211 -11.14 22.57 -2.76
C ILE A 211 -9.75 22.54 -3.37
N VAL A 212 -9.33 21.40 -3.92
CA VAL A 212 -8.00 21.22 -4.51
C VAL A 212 -7.90 21.86 -5.89
N LEU A 213 -8.87 21.63 -6.77
CA LEU A 213 -8.83 22.18 -8.14
C LEU A 213 -9.05 23.69 -8.18
N GLU A 214 -9.88 24.22 -7.29
CA GLU A 214 -10.23 25.64 -7.21
C GLU A 214 -9.41 26.39 -6.16
N TYR A 215 -8.39 25.76 -5.55
CA TYR A 215 -7.62 26.33 -4.43
C TYR A 215 -7.09 27.74 -4.72
N HIS A 216 -6.57 27.94 -5.93
CA HIS A 216 -6.03 29.21 -6.38
C HIS A 216 -7.03 30.08 -7.15
N GLN A 217 -8.24 29.60 -7.42
CA GLN A 217 -9.22 30.30 -8.25
C GLN A 217 -9.69 31.58 -7.55
N LYS A 218 -9.32 32.73 -8.11
CA LYS A 218 -9.73 34.06 -7.62
C LYS A 218 -10.48 34.81 -8.72
N PRO A 219 -11.49 35.63 -8.35
CA PRO A 219 -12.24 36.41 -9.33
C PRO A 219 -11.27 37.37 -10.07
N GLY A 220 -11.23 37.27 -11.40
CA GLY A 220 -10.40 38.12 -12.26
C GLY A 220 -9.02 37.57 -12.65
N ILE A 221 -8.66 36.34 -12.23
CA ILE A 221 -7.40 35.69 -12.62
C ILE A 221 -7.71 34.47 -13.50
N ASN A 222 -7.23 34.48 -14.74
CA ASN A 222 -7.31 33.31 -15.62
C ASN A 222 -6.22 32.31 -15.21
N MET A 223 -6.63 31.11 -14.80
CA MET A 223 -5.70 30.05 -14.42
C MET A 223 -5.68 28.91 -15.44
N PRO A 224 -4.50 28.30 -15.66
CA PRO A 224 -4.41 27.07 -16.41
C PRO A 224 -5.20 25.96 -15.69
N LYS A 225 -5.79 25.07 -16.49
CA LYS A 225 -6.66 24.01 -15.98
C LYS A 225 -5.86 23.05 -15.08
N ALA A 226 -6.31 22.90 -13.84
CA ALA A 226 -5.80 21.93 -12.90
C ALA A 226 -6.41 20.53 -13.15
N VAL A 227 -5.60 19.49 -13.05
CA VAL A 227 -6.01 18.09 -13.18
C VAL A 227 -5.29 17.27 -12.09
N ASN A 228 -6.02 16.44 -11.36
CA ASN A 228 -5.41 15.56 -10.36
C ASN A 228 -4.51 14.51 -11.02
N SER A 229 -3.48 14.07 -10.29
CA SER A 229 -2.59 13.01 -10.72
C SER A 229 -3.30 11.64 -10.76
N THR A 230 -2.77 10.73 -11.56
CA THR A 230 -3.06 9.31 -11.46
C THR A 230 -2.40 8.73 -10.20
N ALA A 231 -2.80 7.53 -9.80
CA ALA A 231 -2.24 6.86 -8.64
C ALA A 231 -0.73 6.59 -8.80
N ALA A 232 -0.31 6.29 -10.04
CA ALA A 232 1.09 6.02 -10.37
C ALA A 232 1.99 7.26 -10.27
N GLN A 233 1.49 8.44 -10.63
CA GLN A 233 2.24 9.71 -10.58
C GLN A 233 2.10 10.45 -9.25
N GLY A 234 1.59 9.77 -8.21
CA GLY A 234 1.37 10.36 -6.90
C GLY A 234 2.65 10.59 -6.11
N ASN A 235 2.55 11.49 -5.14
CA ASN A 235 3.56 11.87 -4.16
C ASN A 235 3.74 10.82 -3.03
N PHE A 236 3.82 9.54 -3.38
CA PHE A 236 3.90 8.43 -2.42
C PHE A 236 5.16 8.50 -1.53
N LEU A 237 6.34 8.71 -2.13
CA LEU A 237 7.61 8.71 -1.39
C LEU A 237 7.76 9.95 -0.51
N GLU A 238 7.25 11.09 -0.96
CA GLU A 238 7.25 12.35 -0.25
C GLU A 238 6.43 12.23 1.03
N VAL A 239 5.23 11.66 0.94
CA VAL A 239 4.35 11.35 2.09
C VAL A 239 5.04 10.43 3.08
N LEU A 240 5.67 9.36 2.58
CA LEU A 240 6.38 8.42 3.42
C LEU A 240 7.56 9.12 4.13
N ASN A 241 8.33 9.94 3.43
CA ASN A 241 9.39 10.73 4.05
C ASN A 241 8.88 11.74 5.09
N MET A 242 7.68 12.31 4.90
CA MET A 242 7.07 13.16 5.92
C MET A 242 6.78 12.39 7.21
N SER A 243 6.28 11.14 7.12
CA SER A 243 6.05 10.31 8.32
C SER A 243 7.36 9.93 9.00
N LEU A 244 8.38 9.56 8.22
CA LEU A 244 9.72 9.25 8.73
C LEU A 244 10.36 10.43 9.45
N ASN A 245 10.17 11.66 8.98
CA ASN A 245 10.68 12.86 9.66
C ASN A 245 10.07 13.04 11.07
N VAL A 246 8.79 12.66 11.24
CA VAL A 246 8.14 12.70 12.56
C VAL A 246 8.67 11.56 13.44
N PHE A 247 8.79 10.36 12.88
CA PHE A 247 9.31 9.21 13.62
C PHE A 247 10.77 9.37 14.03
N GLU A 248 11.61 10.02 13.22
CA GLU A 248 13.00 10.31 13.58
C GLU A 248 13.07 11.17 14.85
N LYS A 249 12.16 12.14 14.99
CA LYS A 249 12.10 13.10 16.11
C LYS A 249 11.27 12.61 17.30
N HIS A 250 10.89 11.33 17.34
CA HIS A 250 10.09 10.76 18.44
C HIS A 250 10.77 10.83 19.82
N TYR A 251 12.09 11.11 19.87
CA TYR A 251 12.85 11.24 21.10
C TYR A 251 12.65 12.58 21.81
N LEU A 252 12.14 13.61 21.12
CA LEU A 252 11.93 14.94 21.70
C LEU A 252 10.80 14.91 22.73
N ASP A 253 9.63 14.44 22.32
CA ASP A 253 8.41 14.36 23.15
C ASP A 253 7.96 12.90 23.29
N ARG A 254 8.82 12.10 23.93
CA ARG A 254 8.54 10.68 24.11
C ARG A 254 7.35 10.47 25.04
N SER A 255 6.39 9.69 24.56
CA SER A 255 5.21 9.32 25.33
C SER A 255 5.45 8.03 26.13
N PHE A 256 4.91 7.96 27.34
CA PHE A 256 5.09 6.80 28.23
C PHE A 256 4.09 5.65 27.97
N ASP A 257 3.07 5.88 27.14
CA ASP A 257 2.00 4.88 26.90
C ASP A 257 2.15 4.14 25.57
N ARG A 258 3.10 4.56 24.72
CA ARG A 258 3.14 4.21 23.28
C ARG A 258 4.54 3.78 22.86
N THR A 259 4.66 2.66 22.16
CA THR A 259 5.96 2.21 21.61
C THR A 259 5.99 2.07 20.11
N GLY A 260 4.92 1.52 19.53
CA GLY A 260 4.89 1.17 18.12
C GLY A 260 4.75 2.40 17.25
N GLN A 261 5.42 2.39 16.11
CA GLN A 261 5.31 3.39 15.05
C GLN A 261 4.94 2.63 13.77
N LEU A 262 3.89 3.08 13.09
CA LEU A 262 3.42 2.45 11.86
C LEU A 262 2.99 3.53 10.86
N SER A 263 3.44 3.40 9.62
CA SER A 263 3.00 4.21 8.50
C SER A 263 2.24 3.34 7.51
N VAL A 264 0.94 3.58 7.36
CA VAL A 264 0.09 2.88 6.40
C VAL A 264 -0.31 3.85 5.29
N VAL A 265 -0.03 3.48 4.04
CA VAL A 265 -0.46 4.25 2.88
C VAL A 265 -1.53 3.49 2.13
N ILE A 266 -2.66 4.12 1.90
CA ILE A 266 -3.83 3.58 1.22
C ILE A 266 -3.90 4.23 -0.16
N THR A 267 -3.80 3.40 -1.20
CA THR A 267 -3.81 3.85 -2.60
C THR A 267 -4.95 3.18 -3.37
N PRO A 268 -5.64 3.90 -4.27
CA PRO A 268 -6.57 3.27 -5.22
C PRO A 268 -5.82 2.57 -6.38
N GLY A 269 -4.50 2.76 -6.51
CA GLY A 269 -3.68 2.17 -7.56
C GLY A 269 -3.35 0.69 -7.33
N VAL A 270 -2.66 0.10 -8.31
CA VAL A 270 -2.26 -1.32 -8.36
C VAL A 270 -0.87 -1.60 -7.77
N GLY A 271 -0.23 -0.59 -7.15
CA GLY A 271 1.11 -0.72 -6.55
C GLY A 271 2.28 -0.43 -7.50
N VAL A 272 2.02 0.30 -8.59
CA VAL A 272 3.04 0.82 -9.52
C VAL A 272 3.16 2.33 -9.31
N PHE A 273 4.38 2.83 -9.08
CA PHE A 273 4.65 4.26 -8.88
C PHE A 273 5.79 4.76 -9.76
N GLU A 274 5.64 5.95 -10.33
CA GLU A 274 6.70 6.68 -11.03
C GLU A 274 7.44 7.57 -10.02
N VAL A 275 8.73 7.35 -9.82
CA VAL A 275 9.51 7.98 -8.74
C VAL A 275 10.92 8.37 -9.18
N ASP A 276 11.53 9.34 -8.49
CA ASP A 276 12.96 9.63 -8.65
C ASP A 276 13.82 8.59 -7.92
N ARG A 277 14.91 8.19 -8.57
CA ARG A 277 15.90 7.23 -8.06
C ARG A 277 16.61 7.76 -6.82
N GLU A 278 16.94 9.05 -6.81
CA GLU A 278 17.63 9.68 -5.69
C GLU A 278 16.76 9.66 -4.42
N LEU A 279 15.48 10.06 -4.55
CA LEU A 279 14.52 10.05 -3.45
C LEU A 279 14.30 8.63 -2.91
N THR A 280 14.16 7.65 -3.81
CA THR A 280 13.99 6.24 -3.43
C THR A 280 15.14 5.72 -2.59
N ASN A 281 16.39 6.06 -2.94
CA ASN A 281 17.56 5.63 -2.18
C ASN A 281 17.60 6.23 -0.77
N VAL A 282 17.27 7.52 -0.65
CA VAL A 282 17.20 8.20 0.66
C VAL A 282 16.09 7.58 1.52
N THR A 283 14.91 7.36 0.94
CA THR A 283 13.78 6.73 1.65
C THR A 283 14.13 5.32 2.11
N LYS A 284 14.75 4.52 1.25
CA LYS A 284 15.21 3.17 1.59
C LYS A 284 16.16 3.18 2.79
N GLN A 285 17.16 4.05 2.80
CA GLN A 285 18.09 4.17 3.93
C GLN A 285 17.35 4.54 5.22
N ARG A 286 16.49 5.57 5.17
CA ARG A 286 15.75 6.04 6.34
C ARG A 286 14.79 4.99 6.93
N ILE A 287 14.17 4.16 6.09
CA ILE A 287 13.27 3.10 6.56
C ILE A 287 14.07 2.00 7.27
N ILE A 288 15.23 1.63 6.71
CA ILE A 288 16.11 0.61 7.30
C ILE A 288 16.69 1.11 8.62
N ASP A 289 17.17 2.36 8.67
CA ASP A 289 17.81 2.93 9.85
C ASP A 289 16.83 3.11 11.02
N ASN A 290 15.62 3.62 10.73
CA ASN A 290 14.60 3.78 11.77
C ASN A 290 13.91 2.46 12.14
N GLY A 291 13.92 1.48 11.23
CA GLY A 291 13.22 0.20 11.41
C GLY A 291 11.71 0.36 11.53
N VAL A 292 11.13 1.38 10.87
CA VAL A 292 9.68 1.63 10.87
C VAL A 292 9.05 0.84 9.72
N GLY A 293 8.03 0.05 10.03
CA GLY A 293 7.25 -0.64 9.01
C GLY A 293 6.44 0.35 8.17
N SER A 294 6.55 0.22 6.85
CA SER A 294 5.65 0.89 5.90
C SER A 294 4.78 -0.15 5.22
N ASP A 295 3.47 -0.03 5.45
CA ASP A 295 2.47 -0.89 4.84
C ASP A 295 1.76 -0.12 3.73
N LEU A 296 1.74 -0.70 2.53
CA LEU A 296 1.02 -0.18 1.38
C LEU A 296 -0.22 -1.04 1.15
N VAL A 297 -1.39 -0.41 1.21
CA VAL A 297 -2.69 -1.06 1.00
C VAL A 297 -3.27 -0.56 -0.31
N CYS A 298 -3.34 -1.47 -1.29
CA CYS A 298 -3.95 -1.22 -2.58
C CYS A 298 -5.44 -1.61 -2.55
N VAL A 299 -6.30 -0.67 -2.91
CA VAL A 299 -7.75 -0.89 -3.08
C VAL A 299 -8.09 -1.33 -4.51
N GLY A 300 -7.18 -1.06 -5.44
CA GLY A 300 -7.19 -1.57 -6.81
C GLY A 300 -7.07 -3.10 -6.88
N GLU A 301 -7.40 -3.65 -8.04
CA GLU A 301 -7.24 -5.08 -8.30
C GLU A 301 -5.75 -5.45 -8.39
N GLN A 302 -5.43 -6.66 -7.94
CA GLN A 302 -4.07 -7.18 -8.03
C GLN A 302 -3.70 -7.39 -9.50
N PRO A 303 -2.58 -6.82 -9.99
CA PRO A 303 -2.14 -7.02 -11.36
C PRO A 303 -1.50 -8.41 -11.56
N LEU A 304 -1.35 -8.82 -12.82
CA LEU A 304 -0.73 -10.10 -13.20
C LEU A 304 0.81 -10.11 -13.11
N HIS A 305 1.44 -8.95 -12.89
CA HIS A 305 2.89 -8.83 -12.73
C HIS A 305 3.27 -8.67 -11.25
N ALA A 306 4.54 -8.94 -10.93
CA ALA A 306 5.05 -8.77 -9.57
C ALA A 306 5.00 -7.31 -9.14
N VAL A 307 4.50 -7.06 -7.94
CA VAL A 307 4.31 -5.74 -7.31
C VAL A 307 4.77 -5.84 -5.85
N PRO A 308 5.24 -4.75 -5.21
CA PRO A 308 5.26 -3.35 -5.67
C PRO A 308 6.32 -3.05 -6.74
N LEU A 309 6.05 -2.11 -7.65
CA LEU A 309 7.01 -1.67 -8.67
C LEU A 309 7.23 -0.17 -8.63
N LEU A 310 8.50 0.22 -8.64
CA LEU A 310 8.94 1.60 -8.80
C LEU A 310 9.52 1.75 -10.20
N LYS A 311 8.90 2.60 -11.03
CA LYS A 311 9.40 3.01 -12.32
C LYS A 311 10.23 4.29 -12.13
N PHE A 312 11.49 4.27 -12.51
CA PHE A 312 12.33 5.45 -12.36
C PHE A 312 12.11 6.45 -13.49
N HIS A 313 12.12 7.73 -13.15
CA HIS A 313 12.17 8.80 -14.14
C HIS A 313 13.51 8.77 -14.86
N ASN A 314 13.51 8.55 -16.17
CA ASN A 314 14.71 8.70 -16.97
C ASN A 314 14.94 10.21 -17.24
N LYS A 315 15.98 10.77 -16.63
CA LYS A 315 16.38 12.18 -16.86
C LYS A 315 17.00 12.35 -18.26
N ASP A 316 17.47 11.27 -18.88
CA ASP A 316 18.09 11.31 -20.20
C ASP A 316 17.05 11.07 -21.29
N SER A 317 16.73 12.15 -22.01
CA SER A 317 15.78 12.20 -23.13
C SER A 317 16.26 11.46 -24.39
N SER A 318 17.14 10.47 -24.26
CA SER A 318 17.47 9.57 -25.36
C SER A 318 16.32 8.57 -25.51
N ILE A 319 15.53 8.76 -26.55
CA ILE A 319 14.23 8.14 -26.89
C ILE A 319 14.24 6.57 -26.88
N ASN A 320 15.38 5.92 -26.65
CA ASN A 320 15.57 4.47 -26.80
C ASN A 320 16.14 3.75 -25.56
N ALA A 321 16.26 4.41 -24.40
CA ALA A 321 16.67 3.71 -23.18
C ALA A 321 15.46 2.96 -22.57
N PRO A 322 15.60 1.66 -22.24
CA PRO A 322 14.53 0.89 -21.61
C PRO A 322 14.14 1.53 -20.27
N ASP A 323 12.84 1.48 -19.93
CA ASP A 323 12.35 1.94 -18.64
C ASP A 323 13.03 1.15 -17.51
N ASP A 324 13.65 1.85 -16.56
CA ASP A 324 14.26 1.23 -15.38
C ASP A 324 13.20 0.97 -14.30
N TYR A 325 13.09 -0.28 -13.88
CA TYR A 325 12.17 -0.74 -12.83
C TYR A 325 12.93 -1.29 -11.62
N SER A 326 12.40 -1.04 -10.43
CA SER A 326 12.90 -1.59 -9.17
C SER A 326 11.76 -2.08 -8.29
N MET A 327 11.93 -3.26 -7.71
CA MET A 327 11.00 -3.82 -6.73
C MET A 327 11.51 -3.56 -5.30
N PRO A 328 10.82 -2.76 -4.47
CA PRO A 328 11.26 -2.49 -3.11
C PRO A 328 10.89 -3.65 -2.17
N HIS A 329 11.89 -4.24 -1.52
CA HIS A 329 11.69 -5.29 -0.51
C HIS A 329 11.39 -4.76 0.90
N TRP A 330 11.44 -3.44 1.08
CA TRP A 330 11.26 -2.75 2.37
C TRP A 330 9.82 -2.26 2.59
N ILE A 331 8.90 -2.54 1.66
CA ILE A 331 7.47 -2.20 1.77
C ILE A 331 6.68 -3.50 1.86
N ASN A 332 5.74 -3.58 2.80
CA ASN A 332 4.73 -4.64 2.79
C ASN A 332 3.56 -4.20 1.92
N LEU A 333 3.32 -4.90 0.81
CA LEU A 333 2.18 -4.64 -0.06
C LEU A 333 1.03 -5.60 0.29
N SER A 334 -0.17 -5.05 0.44
CA SER A 334 -1.40 -5.80 0.65
C SER A 334 -2.50 -5.30 -0.28
N PHE A 335 -3.32 -6.23 -0.77
CA PHE A 335 -4.49 -5.91 -1.61
C PHE A 335 -5.78 -6.09 -0.81
N TYR A 336 -6.66 -5.10 -0.87
CA TYR A 336 -7.98 -5.18 -0.26
C TYR A 336 -9.02 -5.69 -1.26
N SER A 337 -9.56 -6.87 -0.99
CA SER A 337 -10.69 -7.43 -1.72
C SER A 337 -11.93 -7.43 -0.84
N THR A 338 -13.06 -7.02 -1.41
CA THR A 338 -14.36 -7.16 -0.77
C THR A 338 -14.79 -8.64 -0.84
N ASN A 339 -15.51 -9.13 0.17
CA ASN A 339 -15.97 -10.53 0.24
C ASN A 339 -17.06 -10.90 -0.80
N LYS A 340 -17.36 -10.02 -1.76
CA LYS A 340 -18.34 -10.25 -2.83
C LYS A 340 -17.72 -11.17 -3.89
N LYS A 341 -17.92 -12.48 -3.76
CA LYS A 341 -17.46 -13.46 -4.76
C LYS A 341 -18.26 -13.31 -6.06
N ILE A 342 -17.65 -12.72 -7.09
CA ILE A 342 -18.18 -12.75 -8.46
C ILE A 342 -17.55 -13.97 -9.16
N PRO A 343 -18.34 -14.86 -9.78
CA PRO A 343 -17.84 -16.08 -10.42
C PRO A 343 -16.97 -15.83 -11.68
N TYR A 344 -16.86 -14.59 -12.14
CA TYR A 344 -16.08 -14.17 -13.31
C TYR A 344 -15.30 -12.87 -13.05
N SER A 345 -14.43 -12.85 -12.03
CA SER A 345 -13.41 -11.79 -11.91
C SER A 345 -12.25 -12.13 -12.85
N THR A 346 -12.42 -11.78 -14.12
CA THR A 346 -11.29 -11.75 -15.06
C THR A 346 -10.66 -10.37 -14.94
N PHE A 347 -9.34 -10.30 -14.80
CA PHE A 347 -8.61 -9.04 -14.83
C PHE A 347 -8.86 -8.38 -16.21
N ILE A 348 -9.61 -7.28 -16.23
CA ILE A 348 -9.86 -6.51 -17.46
C ILE A 348 -8.99 -5.25 -17.41
N PRO A 349 -8.02 -5.08 -18.34
CA PRO A 349 -7.24 -3.85 -18.41
C PRO A 349 -8.15 -2.67 -18.74
N ARG A 350 -8.29 -1.73 -17.80
CA ARG A 350 -9.14 -0.54 -17.95
C ARG A 350 -8.43 0.56 -18.75
N ILE A 351 -8.30 0.36 -20.06
CA ILE A 351 -7.90 1.44 -20.95
C ILE A 351 -9.15 2.28 -21.25
N LYS A 352 -9.28 3.45 -20.61
CA LYS A 352 -10.29 4.44 -21.00
C LYS A 352 -9.87 5.05 -22.33
N LEU A 353 -10.55 4.65 -23.42
CA LEU A 353 -10.40 5.33 -24.70
C LEU A 353 -10.84 6.79 -24.54
N PRO A 354 -10.02 7.78 -24.95
CA PRO A 354 -10.44 9.18 -24.89
C PRO A 354 -11.70 9.38 -25.72
N GLN A 355 -12.67 10.11 -25.16
CA GLN A 355 -13.87 10.47 -25.92
C GLN A 355 -13.44 11.29 -27.13
N LYS A 356 -13.78 10.82 -28.35
CA LYS A 356 -13.59 11.58 -29.59
C LYS A 356 -14.30 12.93 -29.41
N ILE A 357 -13.52 14.00 -29.34
CA ILE A 357 -14.04 15.36 -29.41
C ILE A 357 -14.64 15.50 -30.81
N SER A 358 -15.97 15.34 -30.91
CA SER A 358 -16.71 15.72 -32.11
C SER A 358 -16.56 17.22 -32.26
N LYS A 359 -15.68 17.66 -33.17
CA LYS A 359 -15.69 19.04 -33.65
C LYS A 359 -17.02 19.22 -34.38
N HIS A 360 -17.96 19.92 -33.75
CA HIS A 360 -19.22 20.30 -34.38
C HIS A 360 -18.91 21.14 -35.63
N LEU A 361 -19.04 20.53 -36.81
CA LEU A 361 -19.21 21.24 -38.07
C LEU A 361 -20.71 21.46 -38.26
N THR A 362 -21.08 22.71 -38.45
CA THR A 362 -22.39 23.19 -38.88
C THR A 362 -22.75 22.60 -40.24
N ASP A 363 -23.86 21.86 -40.35
CA ASP A 363 -25.00 22.23 -41.21
C ASP A 363 -26.14 21.21 -41.18
N ASN A 364 -27.36 21.73 -41.37
CA ASN A 364 -28.62 21.03 -41.51
C ASN A 364 -28.64 20.15 -42.78
N ASP A 365 -29.01 18.87 -42.67
CA ASP A 365 -30.26 18.36 -43.25
C ASP A 365 -30.54 16.89 -42.89
N LYS A 366 -31.81 16.52 -42.95
CA LYS A 366 -32.41 15.24 -42.54
C LYS A 366 -31.84 14.01 -43.28
N LEU A 367 -31.61 12.89 -42.56
CA LEU A 367 -32.32 11.59 -42.72
C LEU A 367 -31.52 10.39 -42.18
N HIS A 368 -32.27 9.51 -41.52
CA HIS A 368 -32.08 8.06 -41.37
C HIS A 368 -30.85 7.48 -40.65
N CYS A 369 -31.14 7.03 -39.43
CA CYS A 369 -30.55 5.88 -38.78
C CYS A 369 -30.52 4.65 -39.71
N LYS A 370 -29.33 4.21 -40.13
CA LYS A 370 -29.04 2.84 -40.55
C LYS A 370 -27.59 2.47 -40.21
N THR A 371 -27.47 1.45 -39.39
CA THR A 371 -26.29 0.64 -39.10
C THR A 371 -25.52 0.30 -40.38
N ARG A 372 -24.29 0.81 -40.53
CA ARG A 372 -23.25 0.26 -41.40
C ARG A 372 -21.90 0.36 -40.69
N LEU A 373 -21.46 -0.78 -40.17
CA LEU A 373 -20.04 -1.15 -40.11
C LEU A 373 -19.48 -1.18 -41.54
N LEU A 374 -18.14 -1.07 -41.64
CA LEU A 374 -17.27 -1.01 -42.85
C LEU A 374 -16.87 0.44 -43.18
N GLN A 375 -15.61 0.81 -43.42
CA GLN A 375 -14.32 0.12 -43.53
C GLN A 375 -13.29 1.27 -43.62
N GLU A 376 -12.38 1.44 -42.66
CA GLU A 376 -11.35 2.49 -42.73
C GLU A 376 -10.18 2.03 -43.63
N ASP A 377 -9.74 2.93 -44.50
CA ASP A 377 -8.72 2.71 -45.53
C ASP A 377 -7.34 2.31 -44.94
N PRO A 378 -6.58 1.39 -45.54
CA PRO A 378 -5.37 0.82 -44.92
C PRO A 378 -4.12 1.72 -44.94
N ARG A 379 -4.22 3.00 -45.32
CA ARG A 379 -3.03 3.80 -45.70
C ARG A 379 -2.64 4.91 -44.73
N GLU A 380 -3.32 5.07 -43.60
CA GLU A 380 -2.99 6.10 -42.60
C GLU A 380 -2.77 5.53 -41.19
N CYS A 381 -2.16 4.35 -41.09
CA CYS A 381 -1.50 3.94 -39.85
C CYS A 381 0.00 4.24 -40.00
N LEU A 382 0.48 5.26 -39.28
CA LEU A 382 1.91 5.54 -39.11
C LEU A 382 2.56 4.30 -38.45
N HIS A 383 3.12 3.46 -39.30
CA HIS A 383 3.77 2.21 -38.95
C HIS A 383 5.14 2.53 -38.31
N ASN A 384 5.27 2.34 -37.00
CA ASN A 384 6.57 2.23 -36.34
C ASN A 384 7.24 0.95 -36.85
N THR A 385 7.96 1.10 -37.97
CA THR A 385 8.54 0.03 -38.77
C THR A 385 9.92 -0.33 -38.20
N LEU A 386 9.96 -1.00 -37.06
CA LEU A 386 11.21 -1.62 -36.56
C LEU A 386 11.09 -3.14 -36.39
N PHE A 387 9.88 -3.68 -36.31
CA PHE A 387 9.66 -5.13 -36.27
C PHE A 387 8.51 -5.50 -37.19
N ASP A 388 8.81 -6.36 -38.16
CA ASP A 388 7.83 -7.00 -39.03
C ASP A 388 7.23 -8.19 -38.28
N TYR A 389 6.12 -7.93 -37.59
CA TYR A 389 5.41 -8.93 -36.78
C TYR A 389 4.80 -10.04 -37.65
N ASP A 390 4.45 -9.74 -38.90
CA ASP A 390 3.89 -10.73 -39.82
C ASP A 390 4.96 -11.75 -40.24
N ALA A 391 6.20 -11.28 -40.47
CA ALA A 391 7.34 -12.17 -40.75
C ALA A 391 7.74 -13.04 -39.55
N TYR A 392 7.59 -12.52 -38.32
CA TYR A 392 7.84 -13.28 -37.10
C TYR A 392 6.79 -14.38 -36.90
N ASP A 393 5.50 -14.04 -37.01
CA ASP A 393 4.41 -15.02 -36.87
C ASP A 393 4.48 -16.12 -37.95
N ALA A 394 4.90 -15.77 -39.17
CA ALA A 394 5.11 -16.74 -40.24
C ALA A 394 6.22 -17.77 -39.95
N GLN A 395 7.15 -17.47 -39.02
CA GLN A 395 8.19 -18.41 -38.58
C GLN A 395 7.75 -19.24 -37.37
N VAL A 396 6.93 -18.68 -36.48
CA VAL A 396 6.45 -19.35 -35.27
C VAL A 396 5.57 -20.57 -35.59
N PHE A 397 4.82 -20.54 -36.68
CA PHE A 397 3.89 -21.61 -37.07
C PHE A 397 4.47 -22.63 -38.08
N GLN A 398 5.78 -22.61 -38.35
CA GLN A 398 6.39 -23.63 -39.21
C GLN A 398 6.67 -24.91 -38.42
N LEU A 399 6.06 -26.01 -38.87
CA LEU A 399 6.31 -27.34 -38.31
C LEU A 399 7.76 -27.79 -38.60
N PRO A 400 8.45 -28.49 -37.67
CA PRO A 400 9.82 -28.92 -37.88
C PRO A 400 9.92 -29.88 -39.07
N THR A 401 10.93 -29.68 -39.92
CA THR A 401 11.26 -30.57 -41.03
C THR A 401 11.75 -31.92 -40.47
N VAL A 402 11.06 -33.00 -40.86
CA VAL A 402 11.37 -34.37 -40.47
C VAL A 402 12.72 -34.78 -41.09
N HIS A 403 13.77 -34.88 -40.28
CA HIS A 403 15.01 -35.54 -40.68
C HIS A 403 14.80 -37.06 -40.64
N THR A 404 14.68 -37.68 -41.82
CA THR A 404 14.77 -39.12 -42.00
C THR A 404 16.19 -39.59 -41.67
N SER A 405 16.36 -40.22 -40.52
CA SER A 405 17.55 -41.03 -40.23
C SER A 405 17.12 -42.50 -40.10
N SER A 406 17.66 -43.31 -41.00
CA SER A 406 17.45 -44.74 -41.12
C SER A 406 18.04 -45.49 -39.92
N ILE A 407 17.18 -46.24 -39.24
CA ILE A 407 17.53 -47.19 -38.18
C ILE A 407 18.30 -48.35 -38.81
N CYS A 408 19.56 -48.56 -38.40
CA CYS A 408 20.27 -49.82 -38.58
C CYS A 408 20.24 -50.58 -37.25
N ASN A 409 19.55 -51.71 -37.24
CA ASN A 409 19.56 -52.72 -36.19
C ASN A 409 20.94 -53.40 -36.13
N VAL A 410 21.48 -53.58 -34.93
CA VAL A 410 22.41 -54.69 -34.65
C VAL A 410 22.04 -55.27 -33.28
N GLU A 411 21.63 -56.54 -33.30
CA GLU A 411 21.53 -57.44 -32.17
C GLU A 411 22.95 -57.80 -31.66
N ILE A 412 23.18 -57.66 -30.35
CA ILE A 412 23.46 -58.71 -29.34
C ILE A 412 23.61 -58.01 -28.00
#